data_AF-A0A2V8D1Q1-F1
#
_entry.id   AF-A0A2V8D1Q1-F1
#
_cell.length_a   1.000
_cell.length_b   1.000
_cell.length_c   1.000
_cell.angle_alpha   90.00
_cell.angle_beta   90.00
_cell.angle_gamma   90.00
#
_symmetry.space_group_name_H-M   'P 1'
#
loop_
_entity.id
_entity.type
_entity.pdbx_description
1 polymer ?
#
loop_
_entity_poly.entity_id
_entity_poly.type
_entity_poly.pdbx_seq_one_letter_code
_entity_poly.pdbx_strand_id
1 'polypeptide(L)'
;SEKAPPPSLGGKGEPITIPPLDASDALVRTLIRALSENPAVTAWLTTNGLIRNFTVVVANMADGATPAKHLRALRPSSAFRVVERAGNPYVDPRSYDRYAVIADAIASVDPTGAARLYATLKPRIEEAHRELGSSDRSFDRTLERAIVALLDTPILDGPVRLKPKGIGYAYADERLERLTGAQKQFLRMGPRNVRIMKARLREIALTLGIPPIQLPGR
;
A
#
# COMPACT_ATOMS: atom_id res chain seq x y z
N SER A 1 36.37 1.84 -1.17
CA SER A 1 35.50 1.03 -2.04
C SER A 1 34.20 1.76 -2.27
N GLU A 2 34.02 2.31 -3.47
CA GLU A 2 32.76 2.92 -3.88
C GLU A 2 31.75 1.79 -4.05
N LYS A 3 30.82 1.67 -3.09
CA LYS A 3 29.79 0.64 -3.11
C LYS A 3 28.92 0.93 -4.34
N ALA A 4 28.94 0.03 -5.33
CA ALA A 4 28.10 0.15 -6.51
C ALA A 4 26.67 0.54 -6.08
N PRO A 5 26.02 1.48 -6.79
CA PRO A 5 24.66 1.87 -6.45
C PRO A 5 23.80 0.60 -6.42
N PRO A 6 22.89 0.48 -5.43
CA PRO A 6 22.02 -0.68 -5.35
C PRO A 6 21.30 -0.87 -6.69
N PRO A 7 21.12 -2.12 -7.15
CA PRO A 7 20.44 -2.38 -8.42
C PRO A 7 19.03 -1.76 -8.38
N SER A 8 18.65 -1.15 -9.50
CA SER A 8 17.31 -0.59 -9.70
C SER A 8 16.24 -1.64 -9.41
N LEU A 9 15.23 -1.30 -8.61
CA LEU A 9 14.11 -2.20 -8.35
C LEU A 9 13.35 -2.55 -9.65
N GLY A 10 12.86 -3.78 -9.71
CA GLY A 10 12.09 -4.33 -10.83
C GLY A 10 12.93 -4.79 -12.04
N GLY A 11 14.25 -4.60 -12.01
CA GLY A 11 15.14 -5.02 -13.09
C GLY A 11 14.92 -4.21 -14.37
N LYS A 12 14.90 -4.88 -15.53
CA LYS A 12 14.70 -4.24 -16.84
C LYS A 12 13.21 -4.26 -17.21
N GLY A 13 12.64 -3.07 -17.39
CA GLY A 13 11.29 -2.91 -17.92
C GLY A 13 11.19 -3.23 -19.41
N GLU A 14 9.96 -3.25 -19.93
CA GLU A 14 9.73 -3.39 -21.35
C GLU A 14 10.22 -2.14 -22.11
N PRO A 15 10.82 -2.31 -23.30
CA PRO A 15 11.32 -1.20 -24.10
C PRO A 15 10.17 -0.52 -24.87
N ILE A 16 9.17 -0.01 -24.15
CA ILE A 16 8.03 0.73 -24.71
C ILE A 16 8.18 2.23 -24.45
N THR A 17 7.69 3.04 -25.38
CA THR A 17 7.61 4.50 -25.16
C THR A 17 6.41 4.81 -24.28
N ILE A 18 6.68 5.37 -23.10
CA ILE A 18 5.64 5.79 -22.16
C ILE A 18 5.28 7.25 -22.46
N PRO A 19 4.00 7.58 -22.72
CA PRO A 19 3.56 8.95 -22.90
C PRO A 19 3.93 9.84 -21.70
N PRO A 20 3.97 11.18 -21.88
CA PRO A 20 4.03 12.13 -20.77
C PRO A 20 2.99 11.83 -19.69
N LEU A 21 3.26 12.24 -18.45
CA LEU A 21 2.39 11.93 -17.31
C LEU A 21 0.92 12.24 -17.57
N ASP A 22 0.62 13.40 -18.17
CA ASP A 22 -0.74 13.86 -18.48
C ASP A 22 -1.47 13.01 -19.55
N ALA A 23 -0.73 12.22 -20.34
CA ALA A 23 -1.25 11.35 -21.39
C ALA A 23 -1.04 9.86 -21.09
N SER A 24 -0.51 9.51 -19.91
CA SER A 24 -0.07 8.14 -19.59
C SER A 24 -1.20 7.20 -19.13
N ASP A 25 -2.33 7.74 -18.66
CA ASP A 25 -3.39 6.95 -18.04
C ASP A 25 -3.97 5.86 -18.94
N ALA A 26 -4.16 6.14 -20.23
CA ALA A 26 -4.72 5.15 -21.17
C ALA A 26 -3.80 3.92 -21.29
N LEU A 27 -2.49 4.14 -21.44
CA LEU A 27 -1.50 3.07 -21.48
C LEU A 27 -1.46 2.29 -20.16
N VAL A 28 -1.42 3.01 -19.03
CA VAL A 28 -1.35 2.40 -17.69
C VAL A 28 -2.57 1.50 -17.43
N ARG A 29 -3.78 1.93 -17.83
CA ARG A 29 -4.99 1.12 -17.72
C ARG A 29 -4.89 -0.17 -18.54
N THR A 30 -4.41 -0.10 -19.77
CA THR A 30 -4.20 -1.28 -20.63
C THR A 30 -3.23 -2.27 -19.97
N LEU A 31 -2.08 -1.78 -19.50
CA LEU A 31 -1.06 -2.62 -18.87
C LEU A 31 -1.56 -3.27 -17.58
N ILE A 32 -2.26 -2.52 -16.73
CA ILE A 32 -2.77 -3.08 -15.46
C ILE A 32 -3.92 -4.07 -15.69
N ARG A 33 -4.81 -3.81 -16.66
CA ARG A 33 -5.89 -4.76 -17.01
C ARG A 33 -5.35 -6.09 -17.53
N ALA A 34 -4.20 -6.08 -18.21
CA ALA A 34 -3.54 -7.31 -18.63
C ALA A 34 -2.99 -8.14 -17.45
N LEU A 35 -2.76 -7.51 -16.28
CA LEU A 35 -2.27 -8.17 -15.07
C LEU A 35 -3.39 -8.60 -14.10
N SER A 36 -4.54 -7.92 -14.11
CA SER A 36 -5.62 -8.23 -13.19
C SER A 36 -6.99 -7.76 -13.69
N GLU A 37 -7.96 -8.66 -13.59
CA GLU A 37 -9.39 -8.38 -13.80
C GLU A 37 -10.12 -8.07 -12.47
N ASN A 38 -9.41 -7.92 -11.36
CA ASN A 38 -10.03 -7.75 -10.06
C ASN A 38 -10.91 -6.47 -10.00
N PRO A 39 -12.15 -6.54 -9.48
CA PRO A 39 -13.05 -5.39 -9.41
C PRO A 39 -12.49 -4.18 -8.63
N ALA A 40 -11.74 -4.41 -7.56
CA ALA A 40 -11.12 -3.31 -6.79
C ALA A 40 -10.00 -2.63 -7.58
N VAL A 41 -9.20 -3.40 -8.33
CA VAL A 41 -8.19 -2.85 -9.25
C VAL A 41 -8.89 -2.02 -10.32
N THR A 42 -9.97 -2.55 -10.90
CA THR A 42 -10.77 -1.82 -11.90
C THR A 42 -11.37 -0.53 -11.35
N ALA A 43 -11.87 -0.52 -10.11
CA ALA A 43 -12.42 0.66 -9.46
C ALA A 43 -11.35 1.75 -9.23
N TRP A 44 -10.12 1.37 -8.85
CA TRP A 44 -9.03 2.34 -8.78
C TRP A 44 -8.63 2.87 -10.15
N LEU A 45 -8.60 1.99 -11.16
CA LEU A 45 -8.31 2.35 -12.54
C LEU A 45 -9.30 3.36 -13.13
N THR A 46 -10.49 3.60 -12.56
CA THR A 46 -11.40 4.64 -13.08
C THR A 46 -10.94 6.06 -12.74
N THR A 47 -9.96 6.22 -11.85
CA THR A 47 -9.42 7.53 -11.44
C THR A 47 -8.38 8.06 -12.44
N ASN A 48 -8.17 9.37 -12.45
CA ASN A 48 -7.19 10.02 -13.33
C ASN A 48 -5.85 10.25 -12.61
N GLY A 49 -4.79 10.43 -13.40
CA GLY A 49 -3.44 10.66 -12.90
C GLY A 49 -2.88 9.44 -12.17
N LEU A 50 -3.02 8.25 -12.77
CA LEU A 50 -2.76 6.97 -12.10
C LEU A 50 -1.33 6.88 -11.57
N ILE A 51 -0.35 7.30 -12.37
CA ILE A 51 1.06 7.31 -11.97
C ILE A 51 1.27 8.28 -10.79
N ARG A 52 0.75 9.51 -10.88
CA ARG A 52 0.88 10.50 -9.79
C ARG A 52 0.20 10.04 -8.51
N ASN A 53 -0.99 9.45 -8.60
CA ASN A 53 -1.73 8.92 -7.46
C ASN A 53 -0.95 7.77 -6.80
N PHE A 54 -0.45 6.82 -7.60
CA PHE A 54 0.43 5.76 -7.10
C PHE A 54 1.65 6.33 -6.37
N THR A 55 2.37 7.25 -6.99
CA THR A 55 3.56 7.87 -6.40
C THR A 55 3.25 8.56 -5.07
N VAL A 56 2.17 9.36 -5.00
CA VAL A 56 1.72 10.04 -3.79
C VAL A 56 1.31 9.06 -2.68
N VAL A 57 0.59 7.99 -3.03
CA VAL A 57 0.16 6.98 -2.06
C VAL A 57 1.36 6.29 -1.44
N VAL A 58 2.34 5.87 -2.26
CA VAL A 58 3.56 5.23 -1.78
C VAL A 58 4.39 6.18 -0.93
N ALA A 59 4.60 7.42 -1.37
CA ALA A 59 5.33 8.43 -0.59
C ALA A 59 4.68 8.70 0.77
N ASN A 60 3.35 8.89 0.82
CA ASN A 60 2.62 9.06 2.07
C ASN A 60 2.84 7.87 3.02
N MET A 61 2.78 6.64 2.51
CA MET A 61 3.00 5.45 3.34
C MET A 61 4.44 5.36 3.85
N ALA A 62 5.43 5.70 3.01
CA ALA A 62 6.84 5.75 3.40
C ALA A 62 7.09 6.76 4.54
N ASP A 63 6.37 7.88 4.53
CA ASP A 63 6.44 8.92 5.57
C ASP A 63 5.45 8.68 6.72
N GLY A 64 4.77 7.53 6.74
CA GLY A 64 3.86 7.13 7.80
C GLY A 64 2.49 7.84 7.78
N ALA A 65 2.20 8.67 6.79
CA ALA A 65 0.91 9.30 6.60
C ALA A 65 -0.15 8.32 6.08
N THR A 66 -1.42 8.58 6.37
CA THR A 66 -2.52 7.74 5.86
C THR A 66 -2.77 7.98 4.37
N PRO A 67 -2.84 6.93 3.53
CA PRO A 67 -3.14 7.08 2.10
C PRO A 67 -4.65 7.27 1.81
N ALA A 68 -5.50 7.24 2.84
CA ALA A 68 -6.96 7.16 2.69
C ALA A 68 -7.58 8.28 1.85
N LYS A 69 -6.99 9.50 1.86
CA LYS A 69 -7.49 10.64 1.06
C LYS A 69 -7.34 10.41 -0.45
N HIS A 70 -6.29 9.73 -0.87
CA HIS A 70 -5.96 9.44 -2.27
C HIS A 70 -6.62 8.13 -2.77
N LEU A 71 -6.98 7.25 -1.82
CA LEU A 71 -7.66 5.98 -2.09
C LEU A 71 -9.18 6.04 -1.89
N ARG A 72 -9.81 7.22 -2.09
CA ARG A 72 -11.26 7.40 -1.89
C ARG A 72 -12.12 6.46 -2.74
N ALA A 73 -11.67 6.12 -3.95
CA ALA A 73 -12.34 5.17 -4.84
C ALA A 73 -12.40 3.74 -4.24
N LEU A 74 -11.47 3.42 -3.33
CA LEU A 74 -11.41 2.14 -2.62
C LEU A 74 -12.01 2.22 -1.21
N ARG A 75 -12.69 3.33 -0.86
CA ARG A 75 -13.27 3.47 0.47
C ARG A 75 -14.37 2.42 0.66
N PRO A 76 -14.36 1.62 1.74
CA PRO A 76 -15.45 0.71 2.00
C PRO A 76 -16.78 1.46 2.15
N SER A 77 -17.84 0.90 1.57
CA SER A 77 -19.18 1.50 1.59
C SER A 77 -19.86 1.40 2.97
N SER A 78 -19.49 0.41 3.78
CA SER A 78 -20.06 0.17 5.10
C SER A 78 -19.32 0.90 6.22
N ALA A 79 -20.09 1.36 7.21
CA ALA A 79 -19.57 2.03 8.39
C ALA A 79 -18.70 1.09 9.24
N PHE A 80 -17.75 1.68 9.97
CA PHE A 80 -16.98 0.97 10.99
C PHE A 80 -17.88 0.67 12.19
N ARG A 81 -17.75 -0.53 12.76
CA ARG A 81 -18.58 -1.01 13.87
C ARG A 81 -17.73 -1.24 15.13
N VAL A 82 -18.37 -0.99 16.26
CA VAL A 82 -17.83 -1.18 17.60
C VAL A 82 -18.79 -2.06 18.37
N VAL A 83 -18.25 -2.99 19.16
CA VAL A 83 -19.02 -3.79 20.12
C VAL A 83 -18.61 -3.41 21.53
N GLU A 84 -19.58 -3.24 22.42
CA GLU A 84 -19.31 -3.03 23.83
C GLU A 84 -19.18 -4.36 24.56
N ARG A 85 -18.17 -4.47 25.42
CA ARG A 85 -17.96 -5.62 26.31
C ARG A 85 -17.58 -5.11 27.68
N ALA A 86 -18.36 -5.46 28.70
CA ALA A 86 -18.16 -5.00 30.08
C ALA A 86 -17.92 -3.47 30.17
N GLY A 87 -18.77 -2.68 29.51
CA GLY A 87 -18.70 -1.21 29.49
C GLY A 87 -17.54 -0.61 28.70
N ASN A 88 -16.79 -1.41 27.93
CA ASN A 88 -15.65 -0.95 27.14
C ASN A 88 -15.87 -1.17 25.64
N PRO A 89 -15.53 -0.21 24.77
CA PRO A 89 -15.66 -0.38 23.34
C PRO A 89 -14.51 -1.19 22.75
N TYR A 90 -14.84 -2.12 21.86
CA TYR A 90 -13.89 -2.93 21.08
C TYR A 90 -14.21 -2.85 19.60
N VAL A 91 -13.21 -3.05 18.75
CA VAL A 91 -13.45 -3.25 17.31
C VAL A 91 -14.39 -4.43 17.12
N ASP A 92 -15.49 -4.23 16.38
CA ASP A 92 -16.30 -5.35 15.89
C ASP A 92 -15.55 -6.04 14.75
N PRO A 93 -15.22 -7.35 14.84
CA PRO A 93 -14.52 -8.07 13.78
C PRO A 93 -15.23 -8.01 12.41
N ARG A 94 -16.55 -7.84 12.36
CA ARG A 94 -17.32 -7.64 11.11
C ARG A 94 -16.88 -6.38 10.36
N SER A 95 -16.20 -5.45 11.04
CA SER A 95 -15.59 -4.28 10.41
C SER A 95 -14.41 -4.61 9.49
N TYR A 96 -13.83 -5.80 9.61
CA TYR A 96 -12.69 -6.23 8.80
C TYR A 96 -13.12 -6.66 7.39
N ASP A 97 -14.30 -7.26 7.25
CA ASP A 97 -14.85 -7.74 5.97
C ASP A 97 -14.96 -6.63 4.92
N ARG A 98 -15.07 -5.38 5.39
CA ARG A 98 -15.08 -4.15 4.59
C ARG A 98 -13.84 -3.98 3.70
N TYR A 99 -12.73 -4.60 4.10
CA TYR A 99 -11.47 -4.56 3.37
C TYR A 99 -11.13 -5.90 2.68
N ALA A 100 -11.98 -6.92 2.80
CA ALA A 100 -11.70 -8.25 2.25
C ALA A 100 -11.45 -8.20 0.74
N VAL A 101 -12.32 -7.52 -0.02
CA VAL A 101 -12.16 -7.37 -1.48
C VAL A 101 -10.83 -6.71 -1.86
N ILE A 102 -10.39 -5.71 -1.10
CA ILE A 102 -9.11 -5.01 -1.34
C ILE A 102 -7.93 -5.94 -1.02
N ALA A 103 -8.01 -6.66 0.10
CA ALA A 103 -6.98 -7.60 0.51
C ALA A 103 -6.84 -8.75 -0.51
N ASP A 104 -7.96 -9.32 -0.95
CA ASP A 104 -8.00 -10.39 -1.94
C ASP A 104 -7.52 -9.88 -3.32
N ALA A 105 -7.80 -8.62 -3.68
CA ALA A 105 -7.27 -7.99 -4.88
C ALA A 105 -5.75 -7.89 -4.87
N ILE A 106 -5.19 -7.40 -3.76
CA ILE A 106 -3.73 -7.36 -3.57
C ILE A 106 -3.18 -8.78 -3.59
N ALA A 107 -3.84 -9.74 -2.93
CA ALA A 107 -3.44 -11.14 -2.94
C ALA A 107 -3.37 -11.74 -4.34
N SER A 108 -4.19 -11.29 -5.29
CA SER A 108 -4.20 -11.79 -6.67
C SER A 108 -3.12 -11.21 -7.58
N VAL A 109 -2.36 -10.20 -7.12
CA VAL A 109 -1.31 -9.57 -7.92
C VAL A 109 -0.19 -10.57 -8.20
N ASP A 110 0.17 -10.76 -9.46
CA ASP A 110 1.38 -11.48 -9.86
C ASP A 110 2.63 -10.65 -9.51
N PRO A 111 3.51 -11.13 -8.60
CA PRO A 111 4.72 -10.40 -8.22
C PRO A 111 5.66 -10.12 -9.39
N THR A 112 5.77 -11.04 -10.36
CA THR A 112 6.66 -10.89 -11.52
C THR A 112 6.12 -9.83 -12.47
N GLY A 113 4.84 -9.90 -12.83
CA GLY A 113 4.15 -8.91 -13.62
C GLY A 113 4.17 -7.52 -12.97
N ALA A 114 3.96 -7.44 -11.65
CA ALA A 114 4.04 -6.18 -10.91
C ALA A 114 5.44 -5.56 -10.95
N ALA A 115 6.49 -6.36 -10.74
CA ALA A 115 7.88 -5.88 -10.79
C ALA A 115 8.27 -5.40 -12.20
N ARG A 116 7.88 -6.15 -13.24
CA ARG A 116 8.09 -5.78 -14.64
C ARG A 116 7.33 -4.49 -15.00
N LEU A 117 6.08 -4.37 -14.57
CA LEU A 117 5.28 -3.17 -14.80
C LEU A 117 5.89 -1.96 -14.09
N TYR A 118 6.34 -2.13 -12.84
CA TYR A 118 7.04 -1.09 -12.10
C TYR A 118 8.28 -0.62 -12.86
N ALA A 119 9.16 -1.54 -13.29
CA ALA A 119 10.36 -1.20 -14.05
C ALA A 119 10.03 -0.52 -15.39
N THR A 120 8.94 -0.95 -16.04
CA THR A 120 8.46 -0.35 -17.28
C THR A 120 7.99 1.08 -17.05
N LEU A 121 7.16 1.33 -16.04
CA LEU A 121 6.60 2.66 -15.75
C LEU A 121 7.56 3.59 -15.00
N LYS A 122 8.70 3.06 -14.53
CA LYS A 122 9.65 3.75 -13.66
C LYS A 122 10.06 5.14 -14.14
N PRO A 123 10.37 5.41 -15.43
CA PRO A 123 10.74 6.75 -15.87
C PRO A 123 9.70 7.81 -15.52
N ARG A 124 8.41 7.48 -15.67
CA ARG A 124 7.29 8.39 -15.33
C ARG A 124 6.99 8.41 -13.83
N ILE A 125 7.16 7.28 -13.13
CA ILE A 125 7.04 7.25 -11.67
C ILE A 125 8.08 8.18 -11.03
N GLU A 126 9.33 8.13 -11.49
CA GLU A 126 10.42 9.01 -11.03
C GLU A 126 10.17 10.48 -11.40
N GLU A 127 9.57 10.76 -12.56
CA GLU A 127 9.11 12.10 -12.94
C GLU A 127 8.06 12.63 -11.96
N ALA A 128 6.99 11.86 -11.72
CA ALA A 128 5.96 12.21 -10.76
C ALA A 128 6.52 12.35 -9.33
N HIS A 129 7.51 11.53 -8.96
CA HIS A 129 8.15 11.61 -7.64
C HIS A 129 8.92 12.92 -7.44
N ARG A 130 9.60 13.40 -8.48
CA ARG A 130 10.27 14.71 -8.45
C ARG A 130 9.29 15.86 -8.33
N GLU A 131 8.13 15.79 -8.98
CA GLU A 131 7.07 16.81 -8.85
C GLU A 131 6.57 16.94 -7.40
N LEU A 132 6.64 15.87 -6.59
CA LEU A 132 6.25 15.90 -5.18
C LEU A 132 7.25 16.63 -4.28
N GLY A 133 8.48 16.88 -4.75
CA GLY A 133 9.54 17.46 -3.94
C GLY A 133 10.01 16.55 -2.79
N SER A 134 9.91 15.22 -2.98
CA SER A 134 10.36 14.24 -1.99
C SER A 134 11.83 14.39 -1.63
N SER A 135 12.18 14.09 -0.37
CA SER A 135 13.56 14.11 0.12
C SER A 135 14.40 12.94 -0.40
N ASP A 136 13.76 11.86 -0.84
CA ASP A 136 14.43 10.71 -1.44
C ASP A 136 14.81 10.99 -2.90
N ARG A 137 16.06 10.68 -3.26
CA ARG A 137 16.58 10.90 -4.62
C ARG A 137 16.02 9.95 -5.68
N SER A 138 15.46 8.81 -5.26
CA SER A 138 14.86 7.82 -6.15
C SER A 138 13.61 7.23 -5.51
N PHE A 139 12.58 7.04 -6.31
CA PHE A 139 11.34 6.41 -5.90
C PHE A 139 11.53 4.96 -5.44
N ASP A 140 12.58 4.25 -5.89
CA ASP A 140 12.90 2.89 -5.41
C ASP A 140 13.02 2.85 -3.88
N ARG A 141 13.73 3.83 -3.30
CA ARG A 141 13.91 3.89 -1.84
C ARG A 141 12.62 4.22 -1.13
N THR A 142 11.80 5.09 -1.71
CA THR A 142 10.48 5.43 -1.17
C THR A 142 9.55 4.21 -1.20
N LEU A 143 9.57 3.44 -2.29
CA LEU A 143 8.81 2.19 -2.41
C LEU A 143 9.28 1.13 -1.41
N GLU A 144 10.59 0.92 -1.28
CA GLU A 144 11.19 0.01 -0.29
C GLU A 144 10.75 0.39 1.13
N ARG A 145 10.91 1.66 1.52
CA ARG A 145 10.50 2.17 2.84
C ARG A 145 9.02 1.96 3.11
N ALA A 146 8.15 2.23 2.12
CA ALA A 146 6.72 2.02 2.26
C ALA A 146 6.37 0.55 2.50
N ILE A 147 6.99 -0.36 1.74
CA ILE A 147 6.78 -1.81 1.91
C ILE A 147 7.26 -2.25 3.29
N VAL A 148 8.48 -1.87 3.68
CA VAL A 148 9.05 -2.21 5.00
C VAL A 148 8.14 -1.68 6.13
N ALA A 149 7.68 -0.43 6.05
CA ALA A 149 6.79 0.15 7.07
C ALA A 149 5.47 -0.63 7.22
N LEU A 150 4.90 -1.12 6.13
CA LEU A 150 3.70 -1.97 6.17
C LEU A 150 4.02 -3.37 6.72
N LEU A 151 5.16 -3.95 6.31
CA LEU A 151 5.62 -5.24 6.84
C LEU A 151 5.96 -5.20 8.33
N ASP A 152 6.33 -4.05 8.88
CA ASP A 152 6.55 -3.85 10.32
C ASP A 152 5.26 -3.73 11.14
N THR A 153 4.09 -3.64 10.47
CA THR A 153 2.81 -3.54 11.19
C THR A 153 2.52 -4.85 11.95
N PRO A 154 2.22 -4.81 13.26
CA PRO A 154 1.88 -6.01 14.02
C PRO A 154 0.55 -6.62 13.54
N ILE A 155 0.40 -7.94 13.69
CA ILE A 155 -0.86 -8.63 13.48
C ILE A 155 -1.57 -8.79 14.84
N LEU A 156 -2.84 -8.43 14.91
CA LEU A 156 -3.63 -8.44 16.15
C LEU A 156 -4.66 -9.57 16.12
N ASP A 157 -4.35 -10.68 16.80
CA ASP A 157 -5.22 -11.86 16.89
C ASP A 157 -6.34 -11.75 17.94
N GLY A 158 -6.16 -10.87 18.91
CA GLY A 158 -7.10 -10.69 20.02
C GLY A 158 -8.09 -9.53 19.83
N PRO A 159 -9.07 -9.40 20.74
CA PRO A 159 -9.97 -8.26 20.80
C PRO A 159 -9.19 -6.94 20.93
N VAL A 160 -9.48 -5.99 20.04
CA VAL A 160 -8.79 -4.70 20.04
C VAL A 160 -9.64 -3.67 20.77
N ARG A 161 -9.21 -3.27 21.97
CA ARG A 161 -9.90 -2.27 22.80
C ARG A 161 -9.70 -0.87 22.22
N LEU A 162 -10.78 -0.11 22.23
CA LEU A 162 -10.83 1.28 21.78
C LEU A 162 -11.07 2.21 22.96
N LYS A 163 -10.82 3.49 22.73
CA LYS A 163 -11.29 4.58 23.59
C LYS A 163 -11.87 5.72 22.73
N PRO A 164 -12.90 6.44 23.20
CA PRO A 164 -13.40 7.62 22.49
C PRO A 164 -12.28 8.64 22.24
N LYS A 165 -12.26 9.24 21.05
CA LYS A 165 -11.32 10.32 20.68
C LYS A 165 -11.98 11.22 19.62
N GLY A 166 -12.35 12.43 20.03
CA GLY A 166 -13.13 13.34 19.17
C GLY A 166 -14.43 12.70 18.72
N ILE A 167 -14.73 12.78 17.41
CA ILE A 167 -15.91 12.17 16.79
C ILE A 167 -15.78 10.66 16.51
N GLY A 168 -14.68 10.03 16.94
CA GLY A 168 -14.39 8.63 16.62
C GLY A 168 -13.68 7.90 17.76
N TYR A 169 -12.83 6.96 17.37
CA TYR A 169 -12.13 6.06 18.30
C TYR A 169 -10.63 6.06 18.06
N ALA A 170 -9.88 5.90 19.15
CA ALA A 170 -8.47 5.59 19.19
C ALA A 170 -8.24 4.18 19.71
N TYR A 171 -7.05 3.63 19.47
CA TYR A 171 -6.64 2.41 20.18
C TYR A 171 -6.42 2.72 21.66
N ALA A 172 -6.91 1.84 22.53
CA ALA A 172 -6.68 1.99 23.97
C ALA A 172 -5.23 1.63 24.36
N ASP A 173 -4.65 0.63 23.68
CA ASP A 173 -3.22 0.30 23.79
C ASP A 173 -2.39 1.41 23.13
N GLU A 174 -1.58 2.08 23.95
CA GLU A 174 -0.75 3.19 23.49
C GLU A 174 0.32 2.77 22.48
N ARG A 175 0.79 1.51 22.55
CA ARG A 175 1.76 0.98 21.59
C ARG A 175 1.16 0.92 20.19
N LEU A 176 -0.14 0.60 20.08
CA LEU A 176 -0.89 0.63 18.82
C LEU A 176 -1.22 2.07 18.40
N GLU A 177 -1.57 2.93 19.35
CA GLU A 177 -1.93 4.32 19.04
C GLU A 177 -0.73 5.15 18.54
N ARG A 178 0.50 4.80 18.98
CA ARG A 178 1.77 5.39 18.51
C ARG A 178 2.22 4.93 17.12
N LEU A 179 1.60 3.89 16.56
CA LEU A 179 1.89 3.48 15.17
C LEU A 179 1.56 4.61 14.19
N THR A 180 2.22 4.60 13.04
CA THR A 180 2.02 5.62 12.01
C THR A 180 0.59 5.58 11.46
N GLY A 181 0.15 6.65 10.79
CA GLY A 181 -1.17 6.70 10.16
C GLY A 181 -1.39 5.58 9.14
N ALA A 182 -0.35 5.23 8.37
CA ALA A 182 -0.39 4.10 7.44
C ALA A 182 -0.56 2.75 8.16
N GLN A 183 0.24 2.49 9.21
CA GLN A 183 0.18 1.26 9.98
C GLN A 183 -1.17 1.12 10.72
N LYS A 184 -1.68 2.21 11.32
CA LYS A 184 -3.01 2.22 11.95
C LYS A 184 -4.13 1.97 10.93
N GLN A 185 -4.01 2.49 9.71
CA GLN A 185 -4.96 2.19 8.63
C GLN A 185 -4.88 0.72 8.22
N PHE A 186 -3.68 0.14 8.18
CA PHE A 186 -3.50 -1.27 7.86
C PHE A 186 -4.09 -2.18 8.93
N LEU A 187 -3.91 -1.86 10.22
CA LEU A 187 -4.57 -2.55 11.34
C LEU A 187 -6.11 -2.55 11.25
N ARG A 188 -6.72 -1.50 10.69
CA ARG A 188 -8.18 -1.42 10.51
C ARG A 188 -8.73 -2.46 9.54
N MET A 189 -7.86 -3.09 8.74
CA MET A 189 -8.24 -4.15 7.82
C MET A 189 -8.42 -5.50 8.53
N GLY A 190 -7.91 -5.65 9.76
CA GLY A 190 -8.02 -6.87 10.54
C GLY A 190 -6.99 -7.95 10.23
N PRO A 191 -6.83 -8.94 11.11
CA PRO A 191 -5.70 -9.86 11.08
C PRO A 191 -5.63 -10.73 9.82
N ARG A 192 -6.77 -11.23 9.32
CA ARG A 192 -6.82 -12.02 8.06
C ARG A 192 -6.27 -11.20 6.89
N ASN A 193 -6.82 -10.01 6.67
CA ASN A 193 -6.48 -9.16 5.54
C ASN A 193 -5.04 -8.67 5.62
N VAL A 194 -4.58 -8.27 6.82
CA VAL A 194 -3.18 -7.88 7.06
C VAL A 194 -2.23 -9.03 6.72
N ARG A 195 -2.50 -10.27 7.15
CA ARG A 195 -1.63 -11.42 6.80
C ARG A 195 -1.50 -11.64 5.31
N ILE A 196 -2.64 -11.67 4.61
CA ILE A 196 -2.70 -11.88 3.16
C ILE A 196 -1.89 -10.80 2.43
N MET A 197 -2.13 -9.54 2.80
CA MET A 197 -1.42 -8.40 2.19
C MET A 197 0.07 -8.40 2.52
N LYS A 198 0.47 -8.70 3.77
CA LYS A 198 1.89 -8.80 4.14
C LYS A 198 2.61 -9.92 3.39
N ALA A 199 1.97 -11.08 3.23
CA ALA A 199 2.53 -12.19 2.46
C ALA A 199 2.82 -11.76 1.01
N ARG A 200 1.82 -11.17 0.33
CA ARG A 200 2.00 -10.74 -1.05
C ARG A 200 2.98 -9.56 -1.20
N LEU A 201 2.94 -8.58 -0.29
CA LEU A 201 3.91 -7.48 -0.28
C LEU A 201 5.35 -7.98 -0.15
N ARG A 202 5.57 -9.04 0.65
CA ARG A 202 6.89 -9.66 0.78
C ARG A 202 7.35 -10.31 -0.52
N GLU A 203 6.46 -11.03 -1.19
CA GLU A 203 6.77 -11.64 -2.50
C GLU A 203 7.10 -10.57 -3.54
N ILE A 204 6.28 -9.52 -3.65
CA ILE A 204 6.52 -8.37 -4.53
C ILE A 204 7.88 -7.74 -4.20
N ALA A 205 8.20 -7.52 -2.92
CA ALA A 205 9.47 -6.94 -2.51
C ALA A 205 10.68 -7.75 -2.98
N LEU A 206 10.62 -9.07 -2.79
CA LEU A 206 11.67 -9.98 -3.22
C LEU A 206 11.81 -10.00 -4.75
N THR A 207 10.70 -10.02 -5.48
CA THR A 207 10.71 -9.99 -6.95
C THR A 207 11.16 -8.64 -7.52
N LEU A 208 10.89 -7.53 -6.82
CA LEU A 208 11.46 -6.22 -7.13
C LEU A 208 12.98 -6.18 -6.91
N GLY A 209 13.54 -7.14 -6.16
CA GLY A 209 14.96 -7.21 -5.86
C GLY A 209 15.35 -6.55 -4.53
N ILE A 210 14.40 -6.32 -3.61
CA ILE A 210 14.70 -5.86 -2.25
C ILE A 210 15.34 -7.04 -1.47
N PRO A 211 16.58 -6.90 -0.98
CA PRO A 211 17.24 -7.90 -0.16
C PRO A 211 16.39 -8.41 1.02
N PRO A 212 16.31 -9.74 1.26
CA PRO A 212 15.59 -10.30 2.41
C PRO A 212 16.01 -9.72 3.77
N ILE A 213 17.27 -9.31 3.91
CA ILE A 213 17.83 -8.71 5.14
C ILE A 213 17.24 -7.33 5.46
N GLN A 214 16.66 -6.65 4.47
CA GLN A 214 15.97 -5.37 4.65
C GLN A 214 14.49 -5.54 4.98
N LEU A 215 13.94 -6.76 4.83
CA LEU A 215 12.54 -7.03 5.10
C LEU A 215 12.37 -7.46 6.56
N PRO A 216 11.36 -6.94 7.29
CA PRO A 216 11.05 -7.36 8.65
C PRO A 216 10.83 -8.87 8.77
N GLY A 217 10.99 -9.43 9.97
CA GLY A 217 10.67 -10.84 10.25
C GLY A 217 9.25 -11.24 9.83
N ARG A 218 9.01 -12.55 9.68
CA ARG A 218 7.66 -13.07 9.46
C ARG A 218 6.85 -13.05 10.75
#